data_AF-A0A7T1TCS0-F1
#
_entry.id   AF-A0A7T1TCS0-F1
#
_cell.length_a   1.000
_cell.length_b   1.000
_cell.length_c   1.000
_cell.angle_alpha   90.00
_cell.angle_beta   90.00
_cell.angle_gamma   90.00
#
_symmetry.space_group_name_H-M   'P 1'
#
loop_
_entity.id
_entity.type
_entity.pdbx_description
1 polymer ?
#
loop_
_entity_poly.entity_id
_entity_poly.type
_entity_poly.pdbx_seq_one_letter_code
_entity_poly.pdbx_strand_id
1 'polypeptide(L)'
;MEEKLALRIQLFRETGQVRAEVADFVEGELKGLARAGLPVSEETAGMLTSHLMMALNRLLNGESLDDPAAGEQMAAELADRPDAVGLAQQIAARAERDLGTAALPESETGYLAMHLAVLAARNPAAAVRESVRDAASAEQNGGRP
;
A
#
# COMPACT_ATOMS: atom_id res chain seq x y z
N MET A 1 -16.15 0.29 -4.22
CA MET A 1 -15.21 1.38 -3.88
C MET A 1 -16.03 2.62 -3.58
N GLU A 2 -15.63 3.42 -2.60
CA GLU A 2 -16.31 4.67 -2.26
C GLU A 2 -16.26 5.67 -3.44
N GLU A 3 -17.33 6.45 -3.62
CA GLU A 3 -17.49 7.41 -4.71
C GLU A 3 -16.41 8.50 -4.73
N LYS A 4 -15.99 9.03 -3.57
CA LYS A 4 -14.93 10.06 -3.51
C LYS A 4 -13.58 9.55 -4.00
N LEU A 5 -13.22 8.32 -3.62
CA LEU A 5 -11.99 7.70 -4.07
C LEU A 5 -12.03 7.43 -5.59
N ALA A 6 -13.17 6.96 -6.10
CA ALA A 6 -13.35 6.78 -7.54
C ALA A 6 -13.23 8.11 -8.30
N LEU A 7 -13.81 9.20 -7.77
CA LEU A 7 -13.69 10.54 -8.37
C LEU A 7 -12.23 11.02 -8.37
N ARG A 8 -11.46 10.78 -7.30
CA ARG A 8 -10.03 11.10 -7.25
C ARG A 8 -9.29 10.42 -8.41
N ILE A 9 -9.49 9.11 -8.58
CA ILE A 9 -8.89 8.33 -9.67
C ILE A 9 -9.26 8.90 -11.04
N GLN A 10 -10.54 9.23 -11.22
CA GLN A 10 -11.04 9.85 -12.45
C GLN A 10 -10.37 11.19 -12.73
N LEU A 11 -10.20 12.06 -11.72
CA LEU A 11 -9.54 13.35 -11.88
C LEU A 11 -8.07 13.21 -12.29
N PHE A 12 -7.33 12.29 -11.69
CA PHE A 12 -5.94 12.00 -12.08
C PHE A 12 -5.84 11.61 -13.56
N ARG A 13 -6.80 10.81 -14.06
CA ARG A 13 -6.87 10.39 -15.46
C ARG A 13 -7.27 11.53 -16.39
N GLU A 14 -8.35 12.24 -16.09
CA GLU A 14 -8.93 13.27 -16.98
C GLU A 14 -8.06 14.51 -17.09
N THR A 15 -7.35 14.85 -16.01
CA THR A 15 -6.41 15.99 -16.02
C THR A 15 -5.07 15.65 -16.68
N GLY A 16 -4.84 14.38 -17.03
CA GLY A 16 -3.58 13.92 -17.60
C GLY A 16 -2.40 13.95 -16.61
N GLN A 17 -2.68 14.08 -15.30
CA GLN A 17 -1.64 13.98 -14.27
C GLN A 17 -0.96 12.60 -14.28
N VAL A 18 -1.70 11.55 -14.64
CA VAL A 18 -1.16 10.21 -14.89
C VAL A 18 -1.72 9.60 -16.16
N ARG A 19 -0.97 8.66 -16.74
CA ARG A 19 -1.40 7.85 -17.88
C ARG A 19 -2.64 7.03 -17.53
N ALA A 20 -3.56 6.86 -18.48
CA ALA A 20 -4.82 6.14 -18.25
C ALA A 20 -4.60 4.69 -17.78
N GLU A 21 -3.63 4.00 -18.38
CA GLU A 21 -3.25 2.63 -17.98
C GLU A 21 -2.79 2.52 -16.52
N VAL A 22 -2.11 3.56 -15.98
CA VAL A 22 -1.73 3.62 -14.56
C VAL A 22 -2.98 3.77 -13.69
N ALA A 23 -3.88 4.68 -14.06
CA ALA A 23 -5.11 4.88 -13.31
C ALA A 23 -5.97 3.61 -13.27
N ASP A 24 -6.12 2.94 -14.41
CA ASP A 24 -6.89 1.69 -14.55
C ASP A 24 -6.25 0.54 -13.76
N PHE A 25 -4.92 0.42 -13.78
CA PHE A 25 -4.18 -0.55 -12.97
C PHE A 25 -4.41 -0.33 -11.48
N VAL A 26 -4.18 0.90 -10.99
CA VAL A 26 -4.34 1.23 -9.56
C VAL A 26 -5.79 1.01 -9.10
N GLU A 27 -6.78 1.38 -9.92
CA GLU A 27 -8.18 1.10 -9.62
C GLU A 27 -8.45 -0.41 -9.49
N GLY A 28 -7.86 -1.22 -10.39
CA GLY A 28 -7.93 -2.68 -10.35
C GLY A 28 -7.35 -3.26 -9.05
N GLU A 29 -6.19 -2.79 -8.63
CA GLU A 29 -5.54 -3.20 -7.38
C GLU A 29 -6.40 -2.85 -6.16
N LEU A 30 -6.90 -1.61 -6.08
CA LEU A 30 -7.78 -1.17 -5.00
C LEU A 30 -9.09 -1.99 -4.93
N LYS A 31 -9.67 -2.35 -6.08
CA LYS A 31 -10.82 -3.28 -6.14
C LYS A 31 -10.45 -4.67 -5.62
N GLY A 32 -9.25 -5.15 -5.93
CA GLY A 32 -8.70 -6.41 -5.40
C GLY A 32 -8.57 -6.39 -3.88
N LEU A 33 -7.97 -5.33 -3.33
CA LEU A 33 -7.84 -5.12 -1.88
C LEU A 33 -9.21 -5.07 -1.18
N ALA A 34 -10.18 -4.36 -1.76
CA ALA A 34 -11.54 -4.29 -1.23
C ALA A 34 -12.22 -5.68 -1.21
N ARG A 35 -12.03 -6.50 -2.26
CA ARG A 35 -12.55 -7.88 -2.33
C ARG A 35 -11.88 -8.80 -1.30
N ALA A 36 -10.62 -8.53 -0.95
CA ALA A 36 -9.91 -9.21 0.13
C ALA A 36 -10.35 -8.77 1.54
N GLY A 37 -11.32 -7.85 1.65
CA GLY A 37 -11.87 -7.39 2.92
C GLY A 37 -11.08 -6.24 3.58
N LEU A 38 -10.15 -5.61 2.85
CA LEU A 38 -9.46 -4.41 3.35
C LEU A 38 -10.39 -3.19 3.26
N PRO A 39 -10.33 -2.26 4.23
CA PRO A 39 -11.20 -1.11 4.28
C PRO A 39 -10.76 -0.06 3.26
N VAL A 40 -11.12 -0.21 1.99
CA VAL A 40 -10.72 0.71 0.91
C VAL A 40 -11.74 1.85 0.75
N SER A 41 -11.37 3.04 1.23
CA SER A 41 -12.13 4.29 1.16
C SER A 41 -11.20 5.47 0.85
N GLU A 42 -11.74 6.65 0.59
CA GLU A 42 -10.94 7.85 0.40
C GLU A 42 -10.10 8.17 1.65
N GLU A 43 -10.67 7.96 2.83
CA GLU A 43 -10.04 8.22 4.13
C GLU A 43 -8.88 7.25 4.43
N THR A 44 -8.97 6.01 3.99
CA THR A 44 -8.01 4.95 4.34
C THR A 44 -7.00 4.68 3.23
N ALA A 45 -7.41 4.77 1.97
CA ALA A 45 -6.61 4.42 0.80
C ALA A 45 -6.27 5.63 -0.08
N GLY A 46 -6.74 6.84 0.24
CA GLY A 46 -6.49 8.03 -0.57
C GLY A 46 -4.99 8.32 -0.75
N MET A 47 -4.20 8.28 0.33
CA MET A 47 -2.75 8.50 0.28
C MET A 47 -2.03 7.41 -0.51
N LEU A 48 -2.37 6.13 -0.24
CA LEU A 48 -1.87 4.98 -1.00
C LEU A 48 -2.13 5.15 -2.50
N THR A 49 -3.35 5.57 -2.86
CA THR A 49 -3.78 5.74 -4.24
C THR A 49 -2.96 6.81 -4.95
N SER A 50 -2.82 8.00 -4.34
CA SER A 50 -2.02 9.08 -4.92
C SER A 50 -0.54 8.69 -5.05
N HIS A 51 0.03 8.06 -4.03
CA HIS A 51 1.43 7.62 -4.06
C HIS A 51 1.67 6.60 -5.18
N LEU A 52 0.86 5.53 -5.24
CA LEU A 52 1.04 4.48 -6.25
C LEU A 52 0.84 5.00 -7.67
N MET A 53 -0.16 5.87 -7.89
CA MET A 53 -0.35 6.52 -9.19
C MET A 53 0.86 7.34 -9.63
N MET A 54 1.41 8.15 -8.71
CA MET A 54 2.56 9.00 -9.02
C MET A 54 3.83 8.18 -9.24
N ALA A 55 4.11 7.19 -8.38
CA ALA A 55 5.28 6.34 -8.48
C ALA A 55 5.29 5.58 -9.82
N LEU A 56 4.19 4.91 -10.17
CA LEU A 56 4.09 4.16 -11.43
C LEU A 56 4.16 5.07 -12.65
N ASN A 57 3.55 6.25 -12.61
CA ASN A 57 3.61 7.19 -13.72
C ASN A 57 5.05 7.71 -13.95
N ARG A 58 5.76 8.07 -12.89
CA ARG A 58 7.17 8.49 -12.95
C ARG A 58 8.05 7.36 -13.49
N LEU A 59 7.81 6.14 -13.04
CA LEU A 59 8.54 4.96 -13.51
C LEU A 59 8.32 4.70 -15.01
N LEU A 60 7.09 4.84 -15.51
CA LEU A 60 6.79 4.77 -16.96
C LEU A 60 7.43 5.91 -17.77
N ASN A 61 7.67 7.06 -17.14
CA ASN A 61 8.38 8.17 -17.76
C ASN A 61 9.91 7.99 -17.72
N GLY A 62 10.41 6.89 -17.13
CA GLY A 62 11.85 6.63 -16.98
C GLY A 62 12.53 7.49 -15.91
N GLU A 63 11.76 8.09 -15.00
CA GLU A 63 12.32 8.81 -13.86
C GLU A 63 12.83 7.83 -12.80
N SER A 64 13.97 8.16 -12.18
CA SER A 64 14.48 7.38 -11.04
C SER A 64 13.68 7.68 -9.77
N LEU A 65 13.40 6.61 -9.03
CA LEU A 65 12.75 6.60 -7.72
C LEU A 65 13.68 6.03 -6.63
N ASP A 66 14.97 5.90 -6.93
CA ASP A 66 15.91 5.30 -5.99
C ASP A 66 16.14 6.20 -4.77
N ASP A 67 15.84 5.67 -3.60
CA ASP A 67 16.19 6.26 -2.30
C ASP A 67 16.78 5.19 -1.38
N PRO A 68 18.10 4.91 -1.48
CA PRO A 68 18.73 3.85 -0.71
C PRO A 68 18.62 4.03 0.81
N ALA A 69 18.58 5.28 1.29
CA ALA A 69 18.48 5.58 2.73
C ALA A 69 17.10 5.21 3.29
N ALA A 70 16.05 5.39 2.48
CA ALA A 70 14.70 5.00 2.86
C ALA A 70 14.52 3.47 2.93
N GLY A 71 15.22 2.71 2.07
CA GLY A 71 15.11 1.24 2.01
C GLY A 71 15.44 0.56 3.34
N GLU A 72 16.60 0.88 3.94
CA GLU A 72 17.02 0.29 5.22
C GLU A 72 16.07 0.66 6.37
N GLN A 73 15.63 1.91 6.42
CA GLN A 73 14.70 2.37 7.45
C GLN A 73 13.36 1.64 7.37
N MET A 74 12.83 1.43 6.17
CA MET A 74 11.58 0.72 5.96
C MET A 74 11.67 -0.76 6.30
N ALA A 75 12.78 -1.42 5.97
CA ALA A 75 12.98 -2.82 6.31
C ALA A 75 12.85 -3.05 7.83
N ALA A 76 13.37 -2.13 8.65
CA ALA A 76 13.22 -2.19 10.10
C ALA A 76 11.76 -1.95 10.55
N GLU A 77 11.09 -0.92 10.02
CA GLU A 77 9.69 -0.57 10.34
C GLU A 77 8.66 -1.64 9.90
N LEU A 78 9.02 -2.45 8.90
CA LEU A 78 8.19 -3.49 8.31
C LEU A 78 8.53 -4.90 8.78
N ALA A 79 9.54 -5.07 9.65
CA ALA A 79 9.98 -6.37 10.13
C ALA A 79 8.83 -7.20 10.74
N ASP A 80 7.93 -6.55 11.46
CA ASP A 80 6.76 -7.19 12.09
C ASP A 80 5.51 -7.25 11.17
N ARG A 81 5.66 -6.85 9.90
CA ARG A 81 4.55 -6.71 8.93
C ARG A 81 4.81 -7.44 7.60
N PRO A 82 5.18 -8.75 7.62
CA PRO A 82 5.56 -9.49 6.42
C PRO A 82 4.42 -9.60 5.39
N ASP A 83 3.17 -9.64 5.84
CA ASP A 83 2.00 -9.70 4.95
C ASP A 83 1.87 -8.44 4.08
N ALA A 84 2.16 -7.27 4.66
CA ALA A 84 2.12 -6.00 3.94
C ALA A 84 3.26 -5.91 2.91
N VAL A 85 4.45 -6.38 3.27
CA VAL A 85 5.61 -6.47 2.37
C VAL A 85 5.30 -7.42 1.21
N GLY A 86 4.79 -8.62 1.50
CA GLY A 86 4.44 -9.60 0.47
C GLY A 86 3.35 -9.09 -0.47
N LEU A 87 2.39 -8.31 0.03
CA LEU A 87 1.37 -7.68 -0.80
C LEU A 87 1.93 -6.56 -1.68
N ALA A 88 2.84 -5.73 -1.15
CA ALA A 88 3.53 -4.69 -1.91
C ALA A 88 4.33 -5.29 -3.08
N GLN A 89 5.11 -6.35 -2.81
CA GLN A 89 5.89 -7.06 -3.82
C GLN A 89 5.01 -7.65 -4.91
N GLN A 90 3.85 -8.22 -4.55
CA GLN A 90 2.89 -8.75 -5.51
C GLN A 90 2.30 -7.66 -6.41
N ILE A 91 1.99 -6.49 -5.84
CA ILE A 91 1.51 -5.33 -6.62
C ILE A 91 2.61 -4.83 -7.54
N ALA A 92 3.84 -4.67 -7.05
CA ALA A 92 5.00 -4.24 -7.85
C ALA A 92 5.26 -5.18 -9.03
N ALA A 93 5.24 -6.50 -8.78
CA ALA A 93 5.41 -7.50 -9.83
C ALA A 93 4.26 -7.52 -10.84
N ARG A 94 3.03 -7.18 -10.43
CA ARG A 94 1.92 -6.98 -11.37
C ARG A 94 2.10 -5.70 -12.19
N ALA A 95 2.54 -4.61 -11.58
CA ALA A 95 2.81 -3.36 -12.29
C ALA A 95 3.88 -3.54 -13.37
N GLU A 96 5.00 -4.20 -13.04
CA GLU A 96 6.06 -4.52 -14.00
C GLU A 96 5.52 -5.31 -15.20
N ARG A 97 4.77 -6.38 -14.95
CA ARG A 97 4.22 -7.22 -16.03
C ARG A 97 3.13 -6.54 -16.85
N ASP A 98 2.20 -5.85 -16.20
CA ASP A 98 0.94 -5.42 -16.82
C ASP A 98 1.08 -4.01 -17.43
N LEU A 99 1.97 -3.17 -16.88
CA LEU A 99 2.29 -1.83 -17.42
C LEU A 99 3.60 -1.80 -18.22
N GLY A 100 4.44 -2.83 -18.12
CA GLY A 100 5.76 -2.85 -18.76
C GLY A 100 6.74 -1.84 -18.17
N THR A 101 6.57 -1.47 -16.90
CA THR A 101 7.52 -0.62 -16.18
C THR A 101 8.83 -1.36 -15.88
N ALA A 102 9.87 -0.62 -15.51
CA ALA A 102 10.96 -1.21 -14.75
C ALA A 102 10.44 -1.76 -13.40
N ALA A 103 11.22 -2.60 -12.73
CA ALA A 103 10.93 -3.02 -11.37
C ALA A 103 10.92 -1.82 -10.43
N LEU A 104 9.97 -1.78 -9.49
CA LEU A 104 9.95 -0.74 -8.46
C LEU A 104 11.20 -0.91 -7.58
N PRO A 105 11.92 0.18 -7.26
CA PRO A 105 12.99 0.14 -6.28
C PRO A 105 12.53 -0.40 -4.92
N GLU A 106 13.49 -0.87 -4.13
CA GLU A 106 13.23 -1.39 -2.78
C GLU A 106 12.58 -0.32 -1.89
N SER A 107 13.03 0.93 -1.99
CA SER A 107 12.45 2.08 -1.29
C SER A 107 10.97 2.28 -1.60
N GLU A 108 10.58 2.24 -2.88
CA GLU A 108 9.18 2.39 -3.31
C GLU A 108 8.33 1.18 -2.90
N THR A 109 8.91 -0.02 -2.96
CA THR A 109 8.24 -1.24 -2.46
C THR A 109 8.00 -1.14 -0.95
N GLY A 110 8.95 -0.57 -0.19
CA GLY A 110 8.81 -0.30 1.24
C GLY A 110 7.75 0.77 1.55
N TYR A 111 7.71 1.89 0.80
CA TYR A 111 6.66 2.91 0.96
C TYR A 111 5.28 2.32 0.71
N LEU A 112 5.14 1.51 -0.35
CA LEU A 112 3.91 0.79 -0.66
C LEU A 112 3.51 -0.17 0.46
N ALA A 113 4.45 -0.96 0.98
CA ALA A 113 4.22 -1.86 2.10
C ALA A 113 3.76 -1.11 3.36
N MET A 114 4.34 0.05 3.66
CA MET A 114 3.91 0.89 4.79
C MET A 114 2.47 1.38 4.63
N HIS A 115 2.08 1.83 3.43
CA HIS A 115 0.70 2.20 3.16
C HIS A 115 -0.27 1.04 3.33
N LEU A 116 0.09 -0.16 2.87
CA LEU A 116 -0.72 -1.37 2.99
C LEU A 116 -0.84 -1.83 4.45
N ALA A 117 0.24 -1.70 5.23
CA ALA A 117 0.23 -1.96 6.67
C ALA A 117 -0.78 -1.06 7.39
N VAL A 118 -0.75 0.25 7.12
CA VAL A 118 -1.71 1.20 7.71
C VAL A 118 -3.14 0.88 7.28
N LEU A 119 -3.35 0.54 6.00
CA LEU A 119 -4.65 0.13 5.48
C LEU A 119 -5.18 -1.12 6.19
N ALA A 120 -4.32 -2.12 6.41
CA ALA A 120 -4.67 -3.36 7.10
C ALA A 120 -4.97 -3.15 8.59
N ALA A 121 -4.21 -2.29 9.28
CA ALA A 121 -4.44 -1.96 10.69
C ALA A 121 -5.81 -1.28 10.93
N ARG A 122 -6.32 -0.54 9.93
CA ARG A 122 -7.65 0.07 9.98
C ARG A 122 -8.79 -0.92 9.75
N ASN A 123 -8.49 -2.20 9.47
CA ASN A 123 -9.52 -3.22 9.36
C ASN A 123 -10.06 -3.55 10.77
N PRO A 124 -11.35 -3.33 11.07
CA PRO A 124 -11.90 -3.63 12.38
C PRO A 124 -11.75 -5.10 12.80
N ALA A 125 -11.68 -6.05 11.84
CA ALA A 125 -11.42 -7.46 12.14
C ALA A 125 -9.94 -7.74 12.52
N ALA A 126 -9.00 -6.93 12.03
CA ALA A 126 -7.59 -7.00 12.42
C ALA A 126 -7.35 -6.30 13.76
N ALA A 127 -8.01 -5.16 14.01
CA ALA A 127 -7.94 -4.42 15.28
C ALA A 127 -8.40 -5.25 16.49
N VAL A 128 -9.41 -6.11 16.32
CA VAL A 128 -9.84 -7.07 17.36
C VAL A 128 -8.76 -8.12 17.62
N ARG A 129 -8.04 -8.60 16.60
CA ARG A 129 -6.95 -9.58 16.75
C ARG A 129 -5.70 -8.98 17.39
N GLU A 130 -5.40 -7.73 17.07
CA GLU A 130 -4.29 -6.97 17.67
C GLU A 130 -4.57 -6.65 19.15
N SER A 131 -5.79 -6.19 19.47
CA SER A 131 -6.19 -5.96 20.87
C SER A 131 -6.14 -7.22 21.74
N VAL A 132 -6.48 -8.39 21.18
CA VAL A 132 -6.35 -9.69 21.88
C VAL A 132 -4.88 -10.10 22.05
N ARG A 133 -4.01 -9.81 21.07
CA ARG A 133 -2.56 -10.06 21.16
C ARG A 133 -1.89 -9.17 22.21
N ASP A 134 -2.27 -7.89 22.28
CA ASP A 134 -1.78 -6.94 23.27
C ASP A 134 -2.24 -7.31 24.69
N ALA A 135 -3.51 -7.69 24.85
CA ALA A 135 -4.03 -8.19 26.12
C ALA A 135 -3.30 -9.46 26.60
N ALA A 136 -3.08 -10.42 25.70
CA ALA A 136 -2.33 -11.64 26.01
C ALA A 136 -0.84 -11.39 26.33
N SER A 137 -0.26 -10.30 25.82
CA SER A 137 1.13 -9.90 26.09
C SER A 137 1.26 -9.12 27.41
N ALA A 138 0.22 -8.38 27.80
CA ALA A 138 0.14 -7.70 29.09
C ALA A 138 -0.04 -8.68 30.28
N GLU A 139 -0.83 -9.74 30.12
CA GLU A 139 -1.03 -10.74 31.18
C GLU A 139 0.24 -11.57 31.47
N GLN A 140 1.11 -11.77 30.48
CA GLN A 140 2.36 -12.53 30.67
C GLN A 140 3.45 -11.75 31.42
N ASN A 141 3.34 -10.42 31.52
CA ASN A 141 4.29 -9.56 32.24
C ASN A 141 3.83 -9.16 33.66
N GLY A 142 2.62 -9.54 34.07
CA GLY A 142 2.06 -9.21 35.39
C GLY A 142 2.34 -10.22 36.51
N GLY A 143 3.06 -11.31 36.22
CA GLY A 143 3.30 -12.38 37.17
C GLY A 143 4.72 -12.39 37.72
N ARG A 144 4.94 -11.79 38.89
CA ARG A 144 5.51 -12.47 40.08
C ARG A 144 5.60 -11.52 41.29
N PRO A 145 5.42 -12.06 42.52
CA PRO A 145 5.24 -11.31 43.76
C PRO A 145 6.51 -10.63 44.28
#